data_AF-A0A2S7T9C9-F1
#
_entry.id   AF-A0A2S7T9C9-F1
#
_cell.length_a   1.000
_cell.length_b   1.000
_cell.length_c   1.000
_cell.angle_alpha   90.00
_cell.angle_beta   90.00
_cell.angle_gamma   90.00
#
_symmetry.space_group_name_H-M   'P 1'
#
loop_
_entity.id
_entity.type
_entity.pdbx_description
1 polymer ?
#
loop_
_entity_poly.entity_id
_entity_poly.type
_entity_poly.pdbx_seq_one_letter_code
_entity_poly.pdbx_strand_id
1 'polypeptide(L)'
;MVFQDLPGGNYDLEVVDLINGCNSAQNLLIEEPLQPLSLDPLNLPVCPNEEALIVGASGGWDNYLFELIYPDNATVRSSTDGVFDGLNQNGIYVLRVRDERNCLQETSFELNTVIELQLMPSYSCLGNTIQNELRVQIPDNLNSDNWIFAIDSTDPSDFFTQRTWQNLTLESTF
;
A
#
# COMPACT_ATOMS: atom_id res chain seq x y z
N MET A 1 6.66 42.12 -15.13
CA MET A 1 7.57 41.38 -14.25
C MET A 1 6.69 40.55 -13.34
N VAL A 2 6.93 39.24 -13.25
CA VAL A 2 6.18 38.32 -12.41
C VAL A 2 7.19 37.67 -11.47
N PHE A 3 6.91 37.69 -10.17
CA PHE A 3 7.66 36.94 -9.19
C PHE A 3 7.03 35.54 -9.08
N GLN A 4 7.84 34.49 -9.14
CA GLN A 4 7.41 33.10 -8.98
C GLN A 4 8.06 32.51 -7.73
N ASP A 5 7.47 31.44 -7.19
CA ASP A 5 8.01 30.66 -6.07
C ASP A 5 8.30 31.48 -4.80
N LEU A 6 7.42 32.42 -4.47
CA LEU A 6 7.49 33.16 -3.21
C LEU A 6 7.04 32.26 -2.05
N PRO A 7 7.87 32.06 -1.02
CA PRO A 7 7.46 31.40 0.22
C PRO A 7 6.25 32.09 0.85
N GLY A 8 5.55 31.39 1.75
CA GLY A 8 4.56 32.05 2.59
C GLY A 8 5.19 33.13 3.46
N GLY A 9 4.46 34.22 3.66
CA GLY A 9 4.95 35.35 4.43
C GLY A 9 4.29 36.67 4.06
N ASN A 10 4.65 37.70 4.82
CA ASN A 10 4.21 39.06 4.53
C ASN A 10 5.22 39.75 3.60
N TYR A 11 4.70 40.31 2.52
CA TYR A 11 5.45 41.03 1.51
C TYR A 11 5.01 42.49 1.50
N ASP A 12 5.98 43.40 1.50
CA ASP A 12 5.74 44.82 1.32
C ASP A 12 6.12 45.23 -0.10
N LEU A 13 5.11 45.69 -0.85
CA LEU A 13 5.29 46.23 -2.19
C LEU A 13 5.36 47.75 -2.10
N GLU A 14 6.50 48.33 -2.46
CA GLU A 14 6.65 49.76 -2.61
C GLU A 14 6.77 50.14 -4.09
N VAL A 15 5.99 51.14 -4.49
CA VAL A 15 6.06 51.76 -5.81
C VAL A 15 6.52 53.20 -5.64
N VAL A 16 7.58 53.59 -6.33
CA VAL A 16 8.10 54.96 -6.35
C VAL A 16 8.03 55.50 -7.77
N ASP A 17 7.35 56.62 -7.95
CA ASP A 17 7.40 57.41 -9.18
C ASP A 17 8.67 58.26 -9.16
N LEU A 18 9.64 57.92 -10.02
CA LEU A 18 10.92 58.61 -10.10
C LEU A 18 10.83 60.01 -10.74
N ILE A 19 9.71 60.36 -11.37
CA ILE A 19 9.50 61.66 -12.02
C ILE A 19 8.82 62.62 -11.05
N ASN A 20 7.76 62.18 -10.38
CA ASN A 20 6.96 63.03 -9.49
C ASN A 20 7.33 62.88 -8.01
N GLY A 21 8.15 61.89 -7.65
CA GLY A 21 8.63 61.65 -6.28
C GLY A 21 7.60 61.06 -5.33
N CYS A 22 6.41 60.70 -5.81
CA CYS A 22 5.38 60.06 -5.00
C CYS A 22 5.70 58.58 -4.78
N ASN A 23 5.42 58.06 -3.58
CA ASN A 23 5.47 56.64 -3.31
C ASN A 23 4.14 56.10 -2.77
N SER A 24 3.92 54.80 -2.96
CA SER A 24 2.79 54.06 -2.41
C SER A 24 3.28 52.71 -1.93
N ALA A 25 2.82 52.29 -0.75
CA ALA A 25 3.13 50.98 -0.18
C ALA A 25 1.85 50.16 -0.01
N GLN A 26 1.96 48.85 -0.23
CA GLN A 26 0.90 47.89 0.03
C GLN A 26 1.49 46.63 0.66
N ASN A 27 0.83 46.11 1.70
CA ASN A 27 1.18 44.82 2.28
C ASN A 27 0.37 43.69 1.63
N LEU A 28 1.01 42.54 1.44
CA LEU A 28 0.41 41.32 0.91
C LEU A 28 0.81 40.15 1.81
N LEU A 29 -0.16 39.40 2.32
CA LEU A 29 0.09 38.12 2.96
C LEU A 29 -0.04 37.01 1.90
N ILE A 30 1.03 36.24 1.72
CA ILE A 30 0.98 34.97 1.01
C ILE A 30 0.88 33.88 2.07
N GLU A 31 -0.23 33.15 2.07
CA GLU A 31 -0.46 32.06 3.01
C GLU A 31 0.21 30.77 2.51
N GLU A 32 0.79 29.99 3.43
CA GLU A 32 1.36 28.66 3.17
C GLU A 32 0.99 27.70 4.32
N PRO A 33 0.95 26.38 4.09
CA PRO A 33 0.66 25.43 5.15
C PRO A 33 1.84 25.29 6.10
N LEU A 34 1.58 25.05 7.39
CA LEU A 34 2.62 24.92 8.42
C LEU A 34 3.56 23.73 8.18
N GLN A 35 3.06 22.70 7.50
CA GLN A 35 3.80 21.52 7.07
C GLN A 35 3.33 21.14 5.66
N PRO A 36 4.22 20.59 4.81
CA PRO A 36 3.80 20.07 3.51
C PRO A 36 2.78 18.94 3.70
N LEU A 37 1.86 18.79 2.74
CA LEU A 37 0.93 17.67 2.72
C LEU A 37 1.72 16.34 2.72
N SER A 38 1.38 15.45 3.65
CA SER A 38 1.91 14.10 3.78
C SER A 38 0.76 13.09 3.79
N LEU A 39 1.04 11.91 3.25
CA LEU A 39 0.13 10.78 3.20
C LEU A 39 0.66 9.69 4.11
N ASP A 40 -0.09 9.34 5.15
CA ASP A 40 0.35 8.44 6.21
C ASP A 40 -0.55 7.19 6.22
N PRO A 41 -0.14 6.04 5.65
CA PRO A 41 -0.92 4.81 5.74
C PRO A 41 -0.97 4.35 7.21
N LEU A 42 -2.17 4.15 7.75
CA LEU A 42 -2.37 3.82 9.16
C LEU A 42 -2.58 2.30 9.36
N ASN A 43 -3.29 1.65 8.44
CA ASN A 43 -3.43 0.19 8.40
C ASN A 43 -3.52 -0.29 6.95
N LEU A 44 -2.50 -0.99 6.46
CA LEU A 44 -2.53 -1.61 5.14
C LEU A 44 -3.10 -3.03 5.28
N PRO A 45 -4.23 -3.35 4.62
CA PRO A 45 -4.77 -4.69 4.66
C PRO A 45 -3.77 -5.64 4.01
N VAL A 46 -3.54 -6.79 4.65
CA VAL A 46 -2.65 -7.83 4.11
C VAL A 46 -3.43 -8.79 3.21
N CYS A 47 -4.74 -8.96 3.46
CA CYS A 47 -5.61 -9.90 2.79
C CYS A 47 -6.89 -9.21 2.24
N PRO A 48 -7.31 -9.51 0.99
CA PRO A 48 -8.52 -8.98 0.39
C PRO A 48 -9.77 -9.33 1.19
N ASN A 49 -10.71 -8.39 1.27
CA ASN A 49 -12.00 -8.51 1.96
C ASN A 49 -11.96 -8.85 3.47
N GLU A 50 -10.79 -8.93 4.10
CA GLU A 50 -10.69 -9.21 5.54
C GLU A 50 -10.61 -7.92 6.37
N GLU A 51 -9.89 -6.92 5.88
CA GLU A 51 -9.66 -5.65 6.59
C GLU A 51 -9.91 -4.44 5.70
N ALA A 52 -10.35 -3.35 6.32
CA ALA A 52 -10.43 -2.06 5.65
C ALA A 52 -9.04 -1.41 5.61
N LEU A 53 -8.70 -0.79 4.49
CA LEU A 53 -7.61 0.17 4.40
C LEU A 53 -8.02 1.44 5.16
N ILE A 54 -7.18 1.84 6.12
CA ILE A 54 -7.33 3.10 6.86
C ILE A 54 -6.12 3.97 6.57
N VAL A 55 -6.37 5.17 6.07
CA VAL A 55 -5.34 6.12 5.65
C VAL A 55 -5.54 7.46 6.33
N GLY A 56 -4.43 8.07 6.73
CA GLY A 56 -4.40 9.43 7.26
C GLY A 56 -3.69 10.38 6.32
N ALA A 57 -3.89 11.67 6.55
CA ALA A 57 -3.09 12.72 5.98
C ALA A 57 -2.79 13.78 7.04
N SER A 58 -1.67 14.46 6.85
CA SER A 58 -1.18 15.51 7.74
C SER A 58 -0.57 16.65 6.93
N GLY A 59 -0.50 17.85 7.51
CA GLY A 59 0.00 19.04 6.80
C GLY A 59 -0.91 19.51 5.66
N GLY A 60 -0.40 20.32 4.74
CA GLY A 60 -1.21 20.92 3.69
C GLY A 60 -2.29 21.87 4.25
N TRP A 61 -3.37 22.03 3.51
CA TRP A 61 -4.45 22.99 3.80
C TRP A 61 -5.71 22.35 4.42
N ASP A 62 -5.54 21.27 5.18
CA ASP A 62 -6.65 20.46 5.73
C ASP A 62 -7.65 20.01 4.64
N ASN A 63 -8.85 19.59 5.05
CA ASN A 63 -9.97 19.17 4.17
C ASN A 63 -9.55 18.17 3.08
N TYR A 64 -9.05 17.03 3.54
CA TYR A 64 -8.49 16.00 2.67
C TYR A 64 -9.57 15.21 1.92
N LEU A 65 -9.30 14.96 0.64
CA LEU A 65 -10.02 13.99 -0.19
C LEU A 65 -9.06 12.88 -0.59
N PHE A 66 -9.37 11.66 -0.17
CA PHE A 66 -8.62 10.47 -0.54
C PHE A 66 -9.23 9.84 -1.78
N GLU A 67 -8.37 9.37 -2.70
CA GLU A 67 -8.75 8.61 -3.88
C GLU A 67 -7.92 7.32 -3.93
N LEU A 68 -8.59 6.18 -4.09
CA LEU A 68 -7.97 4.87 -4.23
C LEU A 68 -8.24 4.33 -5.63
N ILE A 69 -7.17 4.13 -6.38
CA ILE A 69 -7.18 3.54 -7.72
C ILE A 69 -6.83 2.06 -7.58
N TYR A 70 -7.66 1.20 -8.14
CA TYR A 70 -7.51 -0.24 -8.08
C TYR A 70 -6.49 -0.75 -9.12
N PRO A 71 -5.99 -1.98 -8.95
CA PRO A 71 -5.02 -2.60 -9.87
C PRO A 71 -5.47 -2.66 -11.34
N ASP A 72 -6.77 -2.68 -11.60
CA ASP A 72 -7.35 -2.64 -12.95
C ASP A 72 -7.18 -1.29 -13.68
N ASN A 73 -6.74 -0.24 -12.98
CA ASN A 73 -6.67 1.15 -13.46
C ASN A 73 -8.01 1.72 -13.99
N ALA A 74 -9.12 1.05 -13.73
CA ALA A 74 -10.46 1.44 -14.18
C ALA A 74 -11.36 1.81 -13.01
N THR A 75 -11.17 1.18 -11.86
CA THR A 75 -11.95 1.41 -10.65
C THR A 75 -11.25 2.45 -9.78
N VAL A 76 -11.97 3.54 -9.47
CA VAL A 76 -11.53 4.60 -8.56
C VAL A 76 -12.59 4.82 -7.49
N ARG A 77 -12.19 4.83 -6.23
CA ARG A 77 -13.04 5.16 -5.09
C ARG A 77 -12.52 6.41 -4.40
N SER A 78 -13.43 7.22 -3.88
CA SER A 78 -13.07 8.41 -3.09
C SER A 78 -13.65 8.33 -1.69
N SER A 79 -12.94 8.88 -0.71
CA SER A 79 -13.36 8.96 0.69
C SER A 79 -12.86 10.26 1.32
N THR A 80 -13.61 10.82 2.26
CA THR A 80 -13.19 11.96 3.11
C THR A 80 -12.77 11.53 4.51
N ASP A 81 -13.07 10.31 4.93
CA ASP A 81 -12.68 9.75 6.24
C ASP A 81 -11.44 8.85 6.17
N GLY A 82 -10.93 8.58 4.95
CA GLY A 82 -9.76 7.74 4.72
C GLY A 82 -10.01 6.24 4.94
N VAL A 83 -11.28 5.79 4.90
CA VAL A 83 -11.62 4.37 5.07
C VAL A 83 -12.07 3.75 3.76
N PHE A 84 -11.43 2.65 3.36
CA PHE A 84 -11.80 1.84 2.19
C PHE A 84 -11.94 0.38 2.58
N ASP A 85 -13.17 -0.14 2.55
CA ASP A 85 -13.52 -1.53 2.83
C ASP A 85 -13.65 -2.37 1.55
N GLY A 86 -13.79 -3.69 1.67
CA GLY A 86 -14.15 -4.56 0.53
C GLY A 86 -13.16 -4.49 -0.64
N LEU A 87 -11.87 -4.35 -0.36
CA LEU A 87 -10.82 -4.43 -1.38
C LEU A 87 -10.76 -5.86 -1.91
N ASN A 88 -11.18 -6.06 -3.16
CA ASN A 88 -11.46 -7.36 -3.74
C ASN A 88 -10.56 -7.71 -4.93
N GLN A 89 -9.61 -6.84 -5.29
CA GLN A 89 -8.63 -7.09 -6.35
C GLN A 89 -7.24 -7.33 -5.75
N ASN A 90 -6.47 -8.19 -6.39
CA ASN A 90 -5.06 -8.37 -6.09
C ASN A 90 -4.21 -7.45 -6.95
N GLY A 91 -3.07 -7.05 -6.39
CA GLY A 91 -2.05 -6.26 -7.07
C GLY A 91 -1.88 -4.88 -6.44
N ILE A 92 -1.34 -3.96 -7.24
CA ILE A 92 -0.92 -2.64 -6.77
C ILE A 92 -2.11 -1.69 -6.76
N TYR A 93 -2.43 -1.17 -5.58
CA TYR A 93 -3.34 -0.05 -5.39
C TYR A 93 -2.54 1.24 -5.34
N VAL A 94 -3.09 2.31 -5.93
CA VAL A 94 -2.52 3.65 -5.87
C VAL A 94 -3.43 4.54 -5.04
N LEU A 95 -2.89 5.07 -3.96
CA LEU A 95 -3.58 5.94 -3.03
C LEU A 95 -3.13 7.39 -3.25
N ARG A 96 -4.11 8.28 -3.39
CA ARG A 96 -3.91 9.72 -3.53
C ARG A 96 -4.61 10.45 -2.41
N VAL A 97 -4.02 11.55 -1.97
CA VAL A 97 -4.71 12.53 -1.14
C VAL A 97 -4.57 13.91 -1.74
N ARG A 98 -5.67 14.67 -1.71
CA ARG A 98 -5.73 16.06 -2.12
C ARG A 98 -6.24 16.93 -0.98
N ASP A 99 -5.61 18.08 -0.74
CA ASP A 99 -6.09 19.07 0.22
C ASP A 99 -6.98 20.15 -0.42
N GLU A 100 -7.46 21.11 0.38
CA GLU A 100 -8.34 22.20 -0.07
C GLU A 100 -7.76 23.07 -1.21
N ARG A 101 -6.43 23.21 -1.28
CA ARG A 101 -5.75 24.01 -2.31
C ARG A 101 -5.30 23.16 -3.50
N ASN A 102 -5.77 21.91 -3.59
CA ASN A 102 -5.46 20.94 -4.65
C ASN A 102 -4.00 20.45 -4.65
N CYS A 103 -3.25 20.58 -3.56
CA CYS A 103 -1.96 19.91 -3.43
C CYS A 103 -2.20 18.39 -3.43
N LEU A 104 -1.41 17.64 -4.18
CA LEU A 104 -1.58 16.20 -4.38
C LEU A 104 -0.37 15.45 -3.82
N GLN A 105 -0.64 14.40 -3.04
CA GLN A 105 0.34 13.37 -2.71
C GLN A 105 -0.16 12.01 -3.17
N GLU A 106 0.76 11.12 -3.51
CA GLU A 106 0.48 9.78 -4.00
C GLU A 106 1.44 8.76 -3.36
N THR A 107 0.91 7.59 -3.04
CA THR A 107 1.69 6.40 -2.67
C THR A 107 1.05 5.15 -3.27
N SER A 108 1.73 4.02 -3.21
CA SER A 108 1.18 2.74 -3.65
C SER A 108 1.49 1.62 -2.65
N PHE A 109 0.62 0.62 -2.64
CA PHE A 109 0.80 -0.58 -1.84
C PHE A 109 0.28 -1.79 -2.63
N GLU A 110 0.80 -2.97 -2.30
CA GLU A 110 0.40 -4.21 -2.96
C GLU A 110 -0.48 -5.04 -2.02
N LEU A 111 -1.67 -5.41 -2.50
CA LEU A 111 -2.58 -6.31 -1.80
C LEU A 111 -2.53 -7.68 -2.48
N ASN A 112 -2.16 -8.71 -1.73
CA ASN A 112 -2.08 -10.08 -2.24
C ASN A 112 -3.07 -10.96 -1.46
N THR A 113 -3.80 -11.83 -2.17
CA THR A 113 -4.73 -12.77 -1.55
C THR A 113 -4.08 -13.67 -0.51
N VAL A 114 -4.86 -14.00 0.52
CA VAL A 114 -4.66 -15.15 1.42
C VAL A 114 -4.18 -16.37 0.61
N ILE A 115 -3.17 -17.05 1.14
CA ILE A 115 -2.59 -18.25 0.54
C ILE A 115 -3.56 -19.43 0.75
N GLU A 116 -4.37 -19.76 -0.24
CA GLU A 116 -5.04 -21.06 -0.28
C GLU A 116 -4.07 -22.12 -0.84
N LEU A 117 -3.50 -22.92 0.07
CA LEU A 117 -2.69 -24.08 -0.32
C LEU A 117 -3.60 -25.25 -0.67
N GLN A 118 -3.37 -25.87 -1.83
CA GLN A 118 -4.00 -27.14 -2.18
C GLN A 118 -3.06 -28.29 -1.81
N LEU A 119 -3.54 -29.19 -0.94
CA LEU A 119 -2.81 -30.39 -0.56
C LEU A 119 -3.20 -31.57 -1.46
N MET A 120 -2.22 -32.18 -2.10
CA MET A 120 -2.41 -33.34 -2.97
C MET A 120 -1.72 -34.57 -2.35
N PRO A 121 -2.41 -35.33 -1.48
CA PRO A 121 -1.92 -36.61 -1.01
C PRO A 121 -2.04 -37.66 -2.11
N SER A 122 -1.07 -38.55 -2.19
CA SER A 122 -1.07 -39.69 -3.11
C SER A 122 -0.46 -40.91 -2.45
N TYR A 123 -0.91 -42.10 -2.88
CA TYR A 123 -0.45 -43.38 -2.39
C TYR A 123 -0.15 -44.29 -3.59
N SER A 124 0.97 -44.99 -3.54
CA SER A 124 1.38 -45.95 -4.57
C SER A 124 1.92 -47.23 -3.91
N CYS A 125 1.95 -48.32 -4.67
CA CYS A 125 2.51 -49.60 -4.21
C CYS A 125 3.57 -50.06 -5.21
N LEU A 126 4.81 -50.20 -4.74
CA LEU A 126 5.93 -50.69 -5.55
C LEU A 126 6.48 -51.99 -4.93
N GLY A 127 6.32 -53.11 -5.64
CA GLY A 127 6.87 -54.42 -5.28
C GLY A 127 6.18 -55.13 -4.10
N ASN A 128 6.02 -54.45 -2.95
CA ASN A 128 5.22 -54.83 -1.76
C ASN A 128 5.25 -53.72 -0.67
N THR A 129 5.72 -52.52 -0.99
CA THR A 129 5.84 -51.40 -0.06
C THR A 129 4.82 -50.33 -0.44
N ILE A 130 4.02 -49.88 0.54
CA ILE A 130 3.16 -48.70 0.39
C ILE A 130 4.07 -47.47 0.45
N GLN A 131 4.02 -46.65 -0.58
CA GLN A 131 4.62 -45.33 -0.60
C GLN A 131 3.50 -44.30 -0.56
N ASN A 132 3.71 -43.24 0.19
CA ASN A 132 2.81 -42.10 0.25
C ASN A 132 3.58 -40.83 -0.02
N GLU A 133 2.91 -39.87 -0.63
CA GLU A 133 3.50 -38.59 -0.99
C GLU A 133 2.47 -37.49 -0.80
N LEU A 134 2.87 -36.41 -0.13
CA LEU A 134 2.09 -35.18 -0.01
C LEU A 134 2.77 -34.10 -0.85
N ARG A 135 2.03 -33.52 -1.81
CA ARG A 135 2.46 -32.32 -2.52
C ARG A 135 1.66 -31.11 -2.07
N VAL A 136 2.35 -29.99 -1.84
CA VAL A 136 1.73 -28.67 -1.72
C VAL A 136 1.68 -28.06 -3.12
N GLN A 137 0.48 -27.84 -3.62
CA GLN A 137 0.25 -27.08 -4.85
C GLN A 137 0.01 -25.62 -4.49
N ILE A 138 0.78 -24.76 -5.14
CA ILE A 138 0.68 -23.30 -5.00
C ILE A 138 -0.05 -22.78 -6.24
N PRO A 139 -1.04 -21.89 -6.09
CA PRO A 139 -1.66 -21.19 -7.21
C PRO A 139 -0.62 -20.48 -8.09
N ASP A 140 -0.75 -20.61 -9.42
CA ASP A 140 0.21 -20.05 -10.39
C ASP A 140 0.31 -18.51 -10.33
N ASN A 141 -0.68 -17.84 -9.73
CA ASN A 141 -0.71 -16.39 -9.57
C ASN A 141 0.10 -15.87 -8.37
N LEU A 142 0.77 -16.75 -7.61
CA LEU A 142 1.53 -16.38 -6.43
C LEU A 142 3.04 -16.57 -6.66
N ASN A 143 3.83 -15.56 -6.31
CA ASN A 143 5.28 -15.70 -6.26
C ASN A 143 5.68 -16.45 -4.98
N SER A 144 6.11 -17.70 -5.16
CA SER A 144 6.52 -18.58 -4.06
C SER A 144 8.02 -18.70 -3.85
N ASP A 145 8.84 -17.87 -4.51
CA ASP A 145 10.30 -18.05 -4.55
C ASP A 145 10.95 -18.00 -3.16
N ASN A 146 10.28 -17.38 -2.18
CA ASN A 146 10.75 -17.23 -0.80
C ASN A 146 9.91 -18.01 0.23
N TRP A 147 9.05 -18.93 -0.21
CA TRP A 147 8.15 -19.64 0.71
C TRP A 147 8.84 -20.86 1.32
N ILE A 148 8.58 -21.07 2.61
CA ILE A 148 9.09 -22.20 3.38
C ILE A 148 7.91 -22.94 4.02
N PHE A 149 8.05 -24.26 4.14
CA PHE A 149 6.98 -25.16 4.57
C PHE A 149 7.53 -26.17 5.57
N ALA A 150 6.71 -26.51 6.56
CA ALA A 150 6.94 -27.58 7.54
C ALA A 150 5.66 -28.40 7.69
N ILE A 151 5.79 -29.66 8.09
CA ILE A 151 4.63 -30.52 8.40
C ILE A 151 4.65 -30.83 9.88
N ASP A 152 3.54 -30.56 10.56
CA ASP A 152 3.35 -30.85 11.98
C ASP A 152 4.44 -30.26 12.91
N SER A 153 5.16 -29.23 12.45
CA SER A 153 6.17 -28.52 13.22
C SER A 153 5.93 -27.01 13.23
N THR A 154 6.30 -26.39 14.35
CA THR A 154 6.36 -24.93 14.52
C THR A 154 7.80 -24.45 14.76
N ASP A 155 8.79 -25.35 14.75
CA ASP A 155 10.20 -24.99 14.93
C ASP A 155 10.71 -24.36 13.62
N PRO A 156 11.26 -23.13 13.65
CA PRO A 156 11.83 -22.49 12.46
C PRO A 156 12.91 -23.31 11.74
N SER A 157 13.58 -24.26 12.41
CA SER A 157 14.58 -25.12 11.77
C SER A 157 14.00 -26.16 10.81
N ASP A 158 12.72 -26.47 10.95
CA ASP A 158 12.02 -27.53 10.20
C ASP A 158 11.36 -26.97 8.92
N PHE A 159 11.49 -25.67 8.69
CA PHE A 159 10.94 -25.01 7.51
C PHE A 159 11.93 -25.07 6.34
N PHE A 160 11.49 -25.67 5.24
CA PHE A 160 12.29 -25.81 4.02
C PHE A 160 11.52 -25.32 2.79
N THR A 161 12.25 -25.02 1.70
CA THR A 161 11.66 -24.64 0.41
C THR A 161 11.07 -25.82 -0.38
N GLN A 162 11.16 -27.04 0.17
CA GLN A 162 10.56 -28.22 -0.45
C GLN A 162 9.03 -28.18 -0.38
N ARG A 163 8.38 -28.68 -1.43
CA ARG A 163 6.91 -28.71 -1.57
C ARG A 163 6.36 -30.14 -1.63
N THR A 164 7.20 -31.12 -1.33
CA THR A 164 6.86 -32.53 -1.49
C THR A 164 7.51 -33.34 -0.39
N TRP A 165 6.72 -34.17 0.28
CA TRP A 165 7.17 -35.10 1.31
C TRP A 165 6.75 -36.50 0.95
N GLN A 166 7.63 -37.48 1.16
CA GLN A 166 7.42 -38.88 0.79
C GLN A 166 7.62 -39.79 1.99
N ASN A 167 6.97 -40.95 1.99
CA ASN A 167 7.05 -41.99 3.03
C ASN A 167 6.72 -41.46 4.44
N LEU A 168 5.74 -40.56 4.56
CA LEU A 168 5.28 -40.02 5.85
C LEU A 168 4.72 -41.15 6.73
N THR A 169 5.04 -41.12 8.02
CA THR A 169 4.53 -42.05 9.04
C THR A 169 3.75 -41.27 10.11
N LEU A 170 3.03 -41.95 11.00
CA LEU A 170 2.30 -41.28 12.10
C LEU A 170 3.20 -40.49 13.07
N GLU A 171 4.53 -40.69 13.00
CA GLU A 171 5.53 -40.01 13.84
C GLU A 171 6.46 -39.10 13.03
N SER A 172 6.19 -38.87 11.74
CA SER A 172 7.08 -38.09 10.92
C SER A 172 6.96 -36.60 11.22
N THR A 173 7.94 -36.05 11.93
CA THR A 173 8.15 -34.60 12.12
C THR A 173 9.16 -34.12 11.08
N PHE A 174 8.81 -33.11 10.28
CA PHE A 174 9.66 -32.59 9.20
C PHE A 174 9.68 -31.08 9.13
#